data_AF-A0A553PJ09-F1
#
_entry.id   AF-A0A553PJ09-F1
#
_cell.length_a   1.000
_cell.length_b   1.000
_cell.length_c   1.000
_cell.angle_alpha   90.00
_cell.angle_beta   90.00
_cell.angle_gamma   90.00
#
_symmetry.space_group_name_H-M   'P 1'
#
loop_
_entity.id
_entity.type
_entity.pdbx_description
1 polymer ?
#
loop_
_entity_poly.entity_id
_entity_poly.type
_entity_poly.pdbx_seq_one_letter_code
_entity_poly.pdbx_strand_id
1 'polypeptide(L)' 'LSFILKGVSLEPFVCLIRRKMSAEDPYEKTRQIFTAFDLHCRGYLKLDDFRSAFKRVAPRLPERTVLDAFR' A
#
# COMPACT_ATOMS: atom_id res chain seq x y z
N LEU A 1 -25.72 -21.04 10.55
CA LEU A 1 -25.87 -19.56 10.58
C LEU A 1 -25.07 -18.96 9.43
N SER A 2 -25.62 -19.00 8.21
CA SER A 2 -25.01 -18.38 7.04
C SER A 2 -25.30 -16.88 7.08
N PHE A 3 -24.30 -16.06 7.36
CA PHE A 3 -24.40 -14.61 7.12
C PHE A 3 -24.48 -14.38 5.62
N ILE A 4 -25.69 -14.40 5.07
CA ILE A 4 -25.96 -13.84 3.74
C ILE A 4 -25.73 -12.34 3.88
N LEU A 5 -24.64 -11.84 3.32
CA LEU A 5 -24.42 -10.41 3.13
C LEU A 5 -25.53 -9.90 2.21
N LYS A 6 -26.64 -9.41 2.78
CA LYS A 6 -27.61 -8.60 2.04
C LYS A 6 -26.85 -7.38 1.53
N GLY A 7 -26.83 -7.18 0.22
CA GLY A 7 -26.22 -6.00 -0.40
C GLY A 7 -26.81 -4.72 0.20
N VAL A 8 -25.97 -3.70 0.35
CA VAL A 8 -26.37 -2.38 0.79
C VAL A 8 -26.88 -1.59 -0.42
N SER A 9 -27.95 -0.79 -0.26
CA SER A 9 -28.40 0.11 -1.34
C SER A 9 -27.39 1.23 -1.58
N LEU A 10 -27.47 1.89 -2.74
CA LEU A 10 -26.48 2.90 -3.16
C LEU A 10 -26.36 4.07 -2.18
N GLU A 11 -27.48 4.58 -1.68
CA GLU A 11 -27.52 5.74 -0.77
C GLU A 11 -26.78 5.45 0.56
N PRO A 12 -27.08 4.36 1.29
CA PRO A 12 -26.32 3.99 2.48
C PRO A 12 -24.87 3.61 2.17
N PHE A 13 -24.60 2.97 1.01
CA PHE A 13 -23.23 2.68 0.58
C PHE A 13 -22.40 3.96 0.44
N VAL A 14 -22.93 4.96 -0.28
CA VAL A 14 -22.26 6.25 -0.50
C VAL A 14 -22.04 6.98 0.82
N CYS A 15 -23.03 6.99 1.72
CA CYS A 15 -22.88 7.56 3.06
C CYS A 15 -21.74 6.89 3.86
N LEU A 16 -21.66 5.55 3.82
CA LEU A 16 -20.62 4.79 4.51
C LEU A 16 -19.24 5.04 3.92
N ILE A 17 -19.09 4.97 2.59
CA ILE A 17 -17.82 5.20 1.92
C ILE A 17 -17.36 6.65 2.10
N ARG A 18 -18.25 7.65 2.00
CA ARG A 18 -17.88 9.05 2.24
C ARG A 18 -17.30 9.24 3.64
N ARG A 19 -17.95 8.70 4.68
CA ARG A 19 -17.45 8.75 6.06
C ARG A 19 -16.12 8.03 6.22
N LYS A 20 -15.97 6.85 5.60
CA LYS A 20 -14.72 6.08 5.59
C LYS A 20 -13.58 6.89 4.97
N MET A 21 -13.80 7.45 3.78
CA MET A 21 -12.79 8.22 3.04
C MET A 21 -12.44 9.52 3.77
N SER A 22 -13.39 10.20 4.43
CA SER A 22 -13.10 11.41 5.21
C SER A 22 -12.28 11.16 6.48
N ALA A 23 -12.34 9.95 7.02
CA ALA A 23 -11.57 9.52 8.18
C ALA A 23 -10.28 8.78 7.79
N GLU A 24 -10.04 8.56 6.49
CA GLU A 24 -8.85 7.87 6.01
C GLU A 24 -7.62 8.76 6.26
N ASP A 25 -6.59 8.19 6.86
CA ASP A 25 -5.33 8.90 7.02
C ASP A 25 -4.67 9.07 5.64
N PRO A 26 -4.36 10.32 5.22
CA PRO A 26 -3.80 10.60 3.90
C PRO A 26 -2.47 9.88 3.65
N TYR A 27 -1.76 9.48 4.69
CA TYR A 27 -0.48 8.78 4.62
C TYR A 27 -0.59 7.27 4.78
N GLU A 28 -1.78 6.70 4.98
CA GLU A 28 -1.96 5.27 5.21
C GLU A 28 -1.34 4.43 4.09
N LYS A 29 -1.63 4.79 2.84
CA LYS A 29 -1.06 4.10 1.67
C LYS A 29 0.46 4.21 1.62
N THR A 30 0.99 5.39 1.91
CA THR A 30 2.45 5.61 1.96
C THR A 30 3.09 4.75 3.04
N ARG A 31 2.49 4.65 4.23
CA ARG A 31 2.98 3.80 5.33
C ARG A 31 2.90 2.32 5.00
N GLN A 32 1.83 1.87 4.37
CA GLN A 32 1.70 0.47 3.93
C GLN A 32 2.79 0.09 2.91
N ILE A 33 3.04 0.96 1.93
CA ILE A 33 4.11 0.76 0.95
C ILE A 33 5.48 0.74 1.66
N PHE A 34 5.74 1.73 2.51
CA PHE A 34 7.00 1.79 3.26
C PHE A 34 7.21 0.52 4.10
N THR A 35 6.18 0.07 4.81
CA THR A 35 6.22 -1.13 5.65
C THR A 35 6.49 -2.39 4.84
N ALA A 36 5.91 -2.50 3.63
CA ALA A 36 6.19 -3.62 2.74
C ALA A 36 7.64 -3.64 2.24
N PHE A 37 8.30 -2.49 2.20
CA PHE A 37 9.70 -2.36 1.76
C PHE A 37 10.69 -2.45 2.93
N ASP A 38 10.30 -2.05 4.15
CA ASP A 38 11.15 -2.13 5.35
C ASP A 38 11.13 -3.55 5.93
N LEU A 39 11.70 -4.49 5.18
CA LEU A 39 11.72 -5.93 5.49
C LEU A 39 12.32 -6.27 6.86
N HIS A 40 13.07 -5.34 7.44
CA HIS A 40 13.75 -5.51 8.72
C HIS A 40 13.16 -4.63 9.83
N CYS A 41 12.05 -3.92 9.58
CA CYS A 41 11.35 -3.08 10.54
C CYS A 41 12.26 -2.07 11.25
N ARG A 42 13.18 -1.43 10.52
CA ARG A 42 14.16 -0.48 11.09
C ARG A 42 13.63 0.95 11.18
N GLY A 43 12.52 1.24 10.51
CA GLY A 43 12.01 2.60 10.36
C GLY A 43 12.72 3.41 9.27
N TYR A 44 13.56 2.78 8.45
CA TYR A 44 14.22 3.39 7.29
C TYR A 44 14.55 2.31 6.23
N LEU A 45 14.50 2.71 4.95
CA LEU A 45 14.85 1.83 3.84
C LEU A 45 16.33 1.99 3.50
N LYS A 46 17.07 0.89 3.47
CA LYS A 46 18.39 0.82 2.84
C LYS A 46 18.21 0.55 1.35
N LEU A 47 19.25 0.86 0.58
CA LEU A 47 19.28 0.55 -0.85
C LEU A 47 18.99 -0.93 -1.13
N ASP A 48 19.52 -1.84 -0.31
CA ASP A 48 19.30 -3.27 -0.49
C ASP A 48 17.85 -3.70 -0.20
N ASP A 49 17.16 -3.05 0.74
CA ASP A 49 15.73 -3.29 1.00
C ASP A 49 14.92 -2.89 -0.23
N PHE A 50 15.20 -1.69 -0.74
CA PHE A 50 14.55 -1.12 -1.92
C PHE A 50 14.75 -2.01 -3.15
N ARG A 51 16.01 -2.41 -3.44
CA ARG A 51 16.34 -3.33 -4.53
C ARG A 51 15.65 -4.68 -4.39
N SER A 52 15.65 -5.25 -3.18
CA SER A 52 15.04 -6.56 -2.92
C SER A 52 13.52 -6.53 -3.09
N ALA A 53 12.88 -5.43 -2.68
CA ALA A 53 11.45 -5.22 -2.90
C ALA A 53 11.12 -5.08 -4.39
N PHE A 54 11.87 -4.25 -5.14
CA PHE A 54 11.66 -4.07 -6.59
C PHE A 54 11.88 -5.35 -7.39
N LYS A 55 12.84 -6.20 -7.00
CA LYS A 55 13.01 -7.53 -7.61
C LYS A 55 11.77 -8.43 -7.47
N ARG A 56 10.95 -8.24 -6.43
CA ARG A 56 9.72 -9.01 -6.21
C ARG A 56 8.52 -8.39 -6.94
N VAL A 57 8.35 -7.08 -6.85
CA VAL A 57 7.13 -6.40 -7.35
C VAL A 57 7.24 -5.96 -8.82
N ALA A 58 8.45 -5.74 -9.32
CA ALA A 58 8.72 -5.29 -10.68
C ALA A 58 10.02 -5.92 -11.24
N PRO A 59 10.11 -7.26 -11.35
CA PRO A 59 11.34 -7.98 -11.73
C PRO A 59 11.88 -7.62 -13.12
N ARG A 60 11.07 -7.00 -13.97
CA ARG A 60 11.46 -6.60 -15.34
C ARG A 60 11.98 -5.16 -15.40
N LEU A 61 11.91 -4.41 -14.31
CA LEU A 61 12.39 -3.04 -14.28
C LEU A 61 13.92 -3.03 -14.29
N PRO A 62 14.58 -2.20 -15.12
CA PRO A 62 16.03 -2.12 -15.14
C PRO A 62 16.57 -1.70 -13.78
N GLU A 63 17.64 -2.37 -13.33
CA GLU A 63 18.30 -2.07 -12.06
C GLU A 63 18.67 -0.59 -11.94
N ARG A 64 19.16 0.02 -13.03
CA ARG A 64 19.48 1.45 -13.07
C ARG A 64 18.30 2.34 -12.72
N THR A 65 17.10 2.02 -13.21
CA THR A 65 15.88 2.77 -12.90
C THR A 65 15.53 2.66 -11.41
N VAL A 66 15.72 1.49 -10.80
CA VAL A 66 15.53 1.30 -9.35
C VAL A 66 16.54 2.13 -8.56
N LEU A 67 17.82 2.11 -8.94
CA LEU A 67 18.86 2.88 -8.25
C LEU A 67 18.62 4.39 -8.37
N ASP A 68 18.24 4.87 -9.54
CA ASP A 68 17.98 6.29 -9.79
C ASP A 68 16.72 6.77 -9.06
N ALA A 69 15.72 5.91 -8.85
CA ALA A 69 14.53 6.24 -8.06
C ALA A 69 14.77 6.30 -6.54
N PHE A 70 15.87 5.71 -6.05
CA PHE A 70 16.23 5.75 -4.63
C PHE A 70 17.05 6.99 -4.26
N ARG A 71 17.73 7.61 -5.23
CA ARG A 71 18.51 8.84 -5.06
C ARG A 71 17.60 10.06 -4.94
#